data_AF-A0A9W8HNM9-F1
#
_entry.id   AF-A0A9W8HNM9-F1
#
_cell.length_a   1.000
_cell.length_b   1.000
_cell.length_c   1.000
_cell.angle_alpha   90.00
_cell.angle_beta   90.00
_cell.angle_gamma   90.00
#
_symmetry.space_group_name_H-M   'P 1'
#
loop_
_entity.id
_entity.type
_entity.pdbx_description
1 polymer ?
#
loop_
_entity_poly.entity_id
_entity_poly.type
_entity_poly.pdbx_seq_one_letter_code
_entity_poly.pdbx_strand_id
1 'polypeptide(L)'
;VRSQAFGSLVGVHAPFLRYRIDALTLSGIAKDNDPVAQLAQQQRELFWTEPVMAPMLAPGIVNSVGRSCERTLRSLNNLLEHFHQSFFFYILPANRKYISIGDYIPAAGLMVGSLLLQAMHLWWMQGPSELRSSDPRTRIERINKYYLLLRRTIPNSMGIILRVHLLGLVLLALPMVLPHAVLTNTTTTAYLFTIALASISMVLHIADTYWAEAARQMVEWRQLKALIELYVAVTIACLSVMNFSLAVAMFAVAGLPLVLTRACEAGSRAQKAAGIILLLLASPVCTMTLGRNVALGLHPLDFTSSPFRMFLADFHHFSSLVYPLVCLIYWPVNLLCMIIVLMP
;
A
#
# COMPACT_ATOMS: atom_id res chain seq x y z
N VAL A 1 34.11 24.14 -32.36
CA VAL A 1 33.60 22.80 -32.02
C VAL A 1 34.68 22.09 -31.21
N ARG A 2 34.56 22.05 -29.87
CA ARG A 2 35.51 21.34 -29.02
C ARG A 2 35.18 19.86 -29.12
N SER A 3 36.10 19.06 -29.64
CA SER A 3 35.95 17.61 -29.77
C SER A 3 35.63 16.99 -28.42
N GLN A 4 34.55 16.22 -28.36
CA GLN A 4 34.38 15.23 -27.30
C GLN A 4 35.54 14.24 -27.42
N ALA A 5 36.22 13.98 -26.31
CA ALA A 5 37.44 13.19 -26.27
C ALA A 5 37.15 11.73 -26.69
N PHE A 6 37.49 11.39 -27.93
CA PHE A 6 37.70 10.00 -28.34
C PHE A 6 39.06 9.53 -27.82
N GLY A 7 39.10 8.26 -27.38
CA GLY A 7 40.15 7.61 -26.59
C GLY A 7 41.59 8.07 -26.83
N SER A 8 42.13 8.82 -25.88
CA SER A 8 43.57 9.06 -25.74
C SER A 8 44.25 7.76 -25.28
N LEU A 9 45.38 7.40 -25.90
CA LEU A 9 46.25 6.30 -25.44
C LEU A 9 47.16 6.72 -24.27
N VAL A 10 47.00 7.95 -23.77
CA VAL A 10 47.85 8.54 -22.74
C VAL A 10 47.02 8.78 -21.48
N GLY A 11 47.49 8.27 -20.34
CA GLY A 11 46.89 8.43 -19.03
C GLY A 11 46.51 7.10 -18.36
N VAL A 12 46.01 7.18 -17.13
CA VAL A 12 45.68 6.00 -16.30
C VAL A 12 44.53 5.16 -16.89
N HIS A 13 43.72 5.75 -17.77
CA HIS A 13 42.62 5.08 -18.47
C HIS A 13 43.07 4.24 -19.68
N ALA A 14 44.29 4.43 -20.19
CA ALA A 14 44.76 3.80 -21.42
C ALA A 14 44.80 2.25 -21.39
N PRO A 15 45.15 1.58 -20.27
CA PRO A 15 45.11 0.11 -20.20
C PRO A 15 43.71 -0.47 -20.37
N PHE A 16 42.66 0.27 -19.98
CA PHE A 16 41.25 -0.19 -20.03
C PHE A 16 40.69 -0.24 -21.45
N LEU A 17 41.20 0.62 -22.35
CA LEU A 17 40.79 0.64 -23.76
C LEU A 17 41.08 -0.69 -24.47
N ARG A 18 42.16 -1.38 -24.10
CA ARG A 18 42.52 -2.70 -24.66
C ARG A 18 41.50 -3.78 -24.34
N TYR A 19 40.80 -3.65 -23.22
CA TYR A 19 39.76 -4.57 -22.75
C TYR A 19 38.35 -4.13 -23.13
N ARG A 20 38.21 -3.07 -23.96
CA ARG A 20 36.92 -2.44 -24.29
C ARG A 20 36.12 -2.04 -23.04
N ILE A 21 36.82 -1.61 -21.99
CA ILE A 21 36.21 -1.04 -20.80
C ILE A 21 36.16 0.47 -21.02
N ASP A 22 34.94 1.02 -21.03
CA ASP A 22 34.74 2.47 -21.11
C ASP A 22 35.31 3.13 -19.85
N ALA A 23 36.19 4.11 -20.05
CA ALA A 23 36.89 4.78 -18.97
C ALA A 23 36.86 6.30 -19.18
N LEU A 24 36.55 7.03 -18.10
CA LEU A 24 36.54 8.48 -18.07
C LEU A 24 37.68 8.98 -17.19
N THR A 25 38.48 9.93 -17.69
CA THR A 25 39.51 10.61 -16.88
C THR A 25 39.14 12.08 -16.69
N LEU A 26 39.03 12.49 -15.43
CA LEU A 26 38.93 13.89 -15.05
C LEU A 26 40.34 14.41 -14.80
N SER A 27 40.85 15.26 -15.69
CA SER A 27 42.17 15.89 -15.56
C SER A 27 42.05 17.41 -15.63
N GLY A 28 42.74 18.11 -14.73
CA GLY A 28 42.90 19.55 -14.81
C GLY A 28 43.99 19.90 -15.82
N ILE A 29 43.61 20.50 -16.95
CA ILE A 29 44.57 21.01 -17.94
C ILE A 29 44.84 22.48 -17.59
N ALA A 30 46.09 22.79 -17.24
CA ALA A 30 46.53 24.16 -17.06
C ALA A 30 46.39 24.92 -18.38
N LYS A 31 45.94 26.17 -18.33
CA LYS A 31 45.95 27.04 -19.52
C LYS A 31 47.39 27.44 -19.84
N ASP A 32 47.70 27.56 -21.13
CA ASP A 32 48.96 28.16 -21.55
C ASP A 32 49.08 29.56 -20.93
N ASN A 33 50.21 29.81 -20.25
CA ASN A 33 50.52 31.01 -19.45
C ASN A 33 49.84 31.13 -18.08
N ASP A 34 49.38 30.05 -17.46
CA ASP A 34 48.99 30.10 -16.05
C ASP A 34 50.23 30.29 -15.15
N PRO A 35 50.38 31.44 -14.46
CA PRO A 35 51.55 31.74 -13.65
C PRO A 35 51.74 30.72 -12.51
N VAL A 36 50.65 30.10 -12.03
CA VAL A 36 50.72 29.05 -11.01
C VAL A 36 51.25 27.74 -11.58
N ALA A 37 50.89 27.41 -12.83
CA ALA A 37 51.38 26.21 -13.51
C ALA A 37 52.85 26.35 -13.89
N GLN A 38 53.27 27.54 -14.33
CA GLN A 38 54.68 27.85 -14.59
C GLN A 38 55.51 27.81 -13.30
N LEU A 39 54.99 28.36 -12.19
CA LEU A 39 55.64 28.29 -10.88
C LEU A 39 55.75 26.83 -10.38
N ALA A 40 54.68 26.03 -10.52
CA ALA A 40 54.70 24.63 -10.15
C ALA A 40 55.63 23.77 -11.04
N GLN A 41 55.75 24.11 -12.33
CA GLN A 41 56.66 23.44 -13.26
C GLN A 41 58.11 23.80 -12.97
N GLN A 42 58.41 25.09 -12.75
CA GLN A 42 59.73 25.56 -12.34
C GLN A 42 60.15 24.98 -10.97
N GLN A 43 59.20 24.83 -10.04
CA GLN A 43 59.44 24.18 -8.74
C GLN A 43 59.59 22.65 -8.82
N ARG A 44 58.95 21.98 -9.79
CA ARG A 44 59.18 20.54 -10.06
C ARG A 44 60.58 20.24 -10.57
N GLU A 45 61.27 21.20 -11.18
CA GLU A 45 62.66 21.03 -11.61
C GLU A 45 63.67 21.23 -10.45
N LEU A 46 63.24 21.86 -9.35
CA LEU A 46 64.03 22.14 -8.13
C LEU A 46 63.89 21.06 -7.04
N PHE A 47 63.48 19.83 -7.41
CA PHE A 47 62.89 18.75 -6.59
C PHE A 47 63.77 18.09 -5.49
N TRP A 48 64.73 18.78 -4.88
CA TRP A 48 65.61 18.15 -3.86
C TRP A 48 65.55 18.72 -2.44
N THR A 49 64.71 19.72 -2.14
CA THR A 49 64.62 20.25 -0.77
C THR A 49 63.19 20.66 -0.39
N GLU A 50 62.59 19.87 0.52
CA GLU A 50 61.37 20.11 1.33
C GLU A 50 59.96 19.93 0.67
N PRO A 51 59.02 19.23 1.35
CA PRO A 51 57.65 19.04 0.88
C PRO A 51 56.77 20.25 1.25
N VAL A 52 56.51 21.15 0.31
CA VAL A 52 55.79 22.39 0.60
C VAL A 52 54.28 22.24 0.37
N MET A 53 53.50 22.24 1.46
CA MET A 53 52.02 22.35 1.45
C MET A 53 51.50 23.77 1.15
N ALA A 54 52.37 24.76 1.02
CA ALA A 54 52.00 26.18 0.91
C ALA A 54 51.18 26.61 -0.32
N PRO A 55 51.32 26.05 -1.55
CA PRO A 55 50.50 26.49 -2.68
C PRO A 55 49.06 25.95 -2.60
N MET A 56 48.77 24.97 -1.74
CA MET A 56 47.45 24.33 -1.67
C MET A 56 46.38 25.19 -0.98
N LEU A 57 46.80 26.17 -0.15
CA LEU A 57 45.91 27.03 0.64
C LEU A 57 45.62 28.40 0.00
N ALA A 58 46.10 28.66 -1.22
CA ALA A 58 45.74 29.88 -1.92
C ALA A 58 44.21 29.94 -2.15
N PRO A 59 43.51 31.03 -1.77
CA PRO A 59 42.04 31.10 -1.82
C PRO A 59 41.45 30.77 -3.20
N GLY A 60 42.17 31.05 -4.28
CA GLY A 60 41.77 30.72 -5.65
C GLY A 60 41.81 29.21 -5.97
N ILE A 61 42.77 28.48 -5.41
CA ILE A 61 42.94 27.03 -5.62
C ILE A 61 41.89 26.27 -4.81
N VAL A 62 41.68 26.64 -3.54
CA VAL A 62 40.66 26.03 -2.68
C VAL A 62 39.26 26.20 -3.29
N ASN A 63 38.93 27.39 -3.81
CA ASN A 63 37.66 27.63 -4.49
C ASN A 63 37.52 26.84 -5.80
N SER A 64 38.59 26.67 -6.57
CA SER A 64 38.57 25.94 -7.84
C SER A 64 38.43 24.44 -7.64
N VAL A 65 39.12 23.88 -6.63
CA VAL A 65 38.98 22.49 -6.20
C VAL A 65 37.59 22.25 -5.62
N GLY A 66 37.09 23.14 -4.76
CA GLY A 66 35.74 23.07 -4.21
C GLY A 66 34.65 23.05 -5.29
N ARG A 67 34.73 23.96 -6.28
CA ARG A 67 33.82 23.99 -7.44
C ARG A 67 33.91 22.72 -8.29
N SER A 68 35.11 22.18 -8.48
CA SER A 68 35.30 20.96 -9.26
C SER A 68 34.70 19.75 -8.53
N CYS A 69 34.95 19.65 -7.21
CA CYS A 69 34.37 18.62 -6.36
C CYS A 69 32.83 18.71 -6.33
N GLU A 70 32.27 19.89 -6.11
CA GLU A 70 30.82 20.12 -6.13
C GLU A 70 30.19 19.68 -7.47
N ARG A 71 30.82 20.03 -8.59
CA ARG A 71 30.33 19.64 -9.92
C ARG A 71 30.44 18.15 -10.17
N THR A 72 31.52 17.51 -9.76
CA THR A 72 31.67 16.04 -9.84
C THR A 72 30.62 15.36 -8.97
N LEU A 73 30.42 15.80 -7.73
CA LEU A 73 29.40 15.25 -6.84
C LEU A 73 27.99 15.45 -7.40
N ARG A 74 27.67 16.64 -7.95
CA ARG A 74 26.37 16.89 -8.62
C ARG A 74 26.19 16.02 -9.87
N SER A 75 27.24 15.83 -10.68
CA SER A 75 27.18 14.96 -11.85
C SER A 75 27.03 13.49 -11.47
N LEU A 76 27.74 13.03 -10.44
CA LEU A 76 27.60 11.69 -9.89
C LEU A 76 26.21 11.50 -9.29
N ASN A 77 25.65 12.52 -8.65
CA ASN A 77 24.28 12.49 -8.12
C ASN A 77 23.24 12.40 -9.25
N ASN A 78 23.40 13.17 -10.33
CA ASN A 78 22.51 13.09 -11.48
C ASN A 78 22.66 11.77 -12.26
N LEU A 79 23.86 11.21 -12.33
CA LEU A 79 24.09 9.90 -12.92
C LEU A 79 23.54 8.80 -12.02
N LEU A 80 23.70 8.95 -10.70
CA LEU A 80 23.05 8.12 -9.71
C LEU A 80 21.55 8.22 -9.91
N GLU A 81 20.93 9.37 -10.18
CA GLU A 81 19.50 9.47 -10.50
C GLU A 81 19.08 8.73 -11.78
N HIS A 82 19.99 8.45 -12.72
CA HIS A 82 19.72 7.60 -13.90
C HIS A 82 20.00 6.11 -13.65
N PHE A 83 21.00 5.75 -12.84
CA PHE A 83 21.18 4.36 -12.37
C PHE A 83 20.15 3.98 -11.30
N HIS A 84 19.71 4.99 -10.56
CA HIS A 84 18.66 5.05 -9.57
C HIS A 84 17.36 5.62 -10.17
N GLN A 85 17.26 5.63 -11.51
CA GLN A 85 16.00 5.29 -12.20
C GLN A 85 15.76 3.79 -11.98
N SER A 86 15.90 3.42 -10.71
CA SER A 86 15.80 2.12 -10.15
C SER A 86 14.31 1.88 -10.07
N PHE A 87 13.78 1.32 -11.13
CA PHE A 87 13.65 -0.11 -11.21
C PHE A 87 13.52 -0.95 -9.89
N PHE A 88 13.16 -0.38 -8.74
CA PHE A 88 13.11 -1.09 -7.44
C PHE A 88 11.92 -2.01 -7.28
N PHE A 89 10.87 -1.84 -8.08
CA PHE A 89 9.65 -2.62 -7.96
C PHE A 89 9.27 -3.25 -9.30
N TYR A 90 9.99 -4.31 -9.69
CA TYR A 90 9.55 -5.18 -10.77
C TYR A 90 8.61 -6.25 -10.26
N ILE A 91 7.65 -6.59 -11.12
CA ILE A 91 6.98 -7.88 -11.04
C ILE A 91 7.68 -8.79 -12.04
N LEU A 92 8.09 -9.97 -11.59
CA LEU A 92 8.64 -11.04 -12.41
C LEU A 92 7.57 -12.12 -12.61
N PRO A 93 6.61 -11.93 -13.55
CA PRO A 93 5.62 -12.96 -13.84
C PRO A 93 6.25 -14.24 -14.42
N ALA A 94 7.44 -14.16 -15.01
CA ALA A 94 8.21 -15.31 -15.48
C ALA A 94 9.70 -15.01 -15.40
N ASN A 95 10.55 -16.05 -15.39
CA ASN A 95 12.01 -15.93 -15.28
C ASN A 95 12.69 -15.02 -16.31
N ARG A 96 12.01 -14.72 -17.43
CA ARG A 96 12.52 -13.86 -18.52
C ARG A 96 11.62 -12.66 -18.82
N LYS A 97 10.54 -12.47 -18.08
CA LYS A 97 9.60 -11.38 -18.30
C LYS A 97 9.60 -10.51 -17.06
N TYR A 98 10.00 -9.25 -17.23
CA TYR A 98 9.92 -8.23 -16.20
C TYR A 98 8.83 -7.23 -16.58
N ILE A 99 8.09 -6.76 -15.59
CA ILE A 99 7.09 -5.70 -15.73
C ILE A 99 7.52 -4.57 -14.80
N SER A 100 7.76 -3.39 -15.38
CA SER A 100 8.22 -2.24 -14.62
C SER A 100 7.10 -1.65 -13.77
N ILE A 101 7.47 -0.90 -12.74
CA ILE A 101 6.49 -0.21 -11.89
C ILE A 101 5.59 0.74 -12.68
N GLY A 102 6.11 1.37 -13.74
CA GLY A 102 5.33 2.25 -14.61
C GLY A 102 4.18 1.54 -15.31
N ASP A 103 4.29 0.23 -15.54
CA ASP A 103 3.28 -0.54 -16.28
C ASP A 103 2.08 -0.91 -15.39
N TYR A 104 2.30 -1.19 -14.10
CA TYR A 104 1.22 -1.60 -13.18
C TYR A 104 0.72 -0.49 -12.25
N ILE A 105 1.47 0.60 -12.06
CA ILE A 105 1.00 1.77 -11.29
C ILE A 105 -0.37 2.27 -11.79
N PRO A 106 -0.65 2.39 -13.10
CA PRO A 106 -1.96 2.83 -13.56
C PRO A 106 -3.09 1.94 -13.05
N ALA A 107 -2.89 0.61 -13.06
CA ALA A 107 -3.87 -0.33 -12.54
C ALA A 107 -4.05 -0.18 -11.01
N ALA A 108 -2.96 -0.02 -10.26
CA ALA A 108 -3.02 0.28 -8.83
C ALA A 108 -3.76 1.61 -8.54
N GLY A 109 -3.46 2.64 -9.33
CA GLY A 109 -4.11 3.95 -9.26
C GLY A 109 -5.60 3.89 -9.56
N LEU A 110 -6.05 3.05 -10.50
CA LEU A 110 -7.47 2.84 -10.76
C LEU A 110 -8.18 2.13 -9.59
N MET A 111 -7.57 1.10 -9.00
CA MET A 111 -8.13 0.42 -7.83
C MET A 111 -8.30 1.38 -6.65
N VAL A 112 -7.22 2.08 -6.28
CA VAL A 112 -7.22 3.05 -5.18
C VAL A 112 -8.13 4.24 -5.50
N GLY A 113 -8.04 4.76 -6.72
CA GLY A 113 -8.83 5.89 -7.19
C GLY A 113 -10.33 5.62 -7.16
N SER A 114 -10.78 4.41 -7.50
CA SER A 114 -12.19 4.03 -7.44
C SER A 114 -12.76 4.16 -6.01
N LEU A 115 -12.00 3.72 -5.01
CA LEU A 115 -12.36 3.82 -3.60
C LEU A 115 -12.35 5.27 -3.13
N LEU A 116 -11.31 6.05 -3.48
CA LEU A 116 -11.21 7.45 -3.08
C LEU A 116 -12.32 8.32 -3.69
N LEU A 117 -12.63 8.12 -4.98
CA LEU A 117 -13.69 8.85 -5.66
C LEU A 117 -15.05 8.54 -5.05
N GLN A 118 -15.31 7.28 -4.71
CA GLN A 118 -16.57 6.91 -4.06
C GLN A 118 -16.66 7.45 -2.64
N ALA A 119 -15.57 7.41 -1.87
CA ALA A 119 -15.53 7.99 -0.53
C ALA A 119 -15.82 9.48 -0.57
N MET A 120 -15.20 10.19 -1.51
CA MET A 120 -15.43 11.63 -1.73
C MET A 120 -16.88 11.91 -2.16
N HIS A 121 -17.45 11.10 -3.06
CA HIS A 121 -18.84 11.22 -3.48
C HIS A 121 -19.81 10.99 -2.31
N LEU A 122 -19.60 9.95 -1.50
CA LEU A 122 -20.43 9.65 -0.33
C LEU A 122 -20.35 10.76 0.71
N TRP A 123 -19.15 11.29 0.94
CA TRP A 123 -18.92 12.43 1.83
C TRP A 123 -19.64 13.70 1.35
N TRP A 124 -19.60 13.97 0.04
CA TRP A 124 -20.30 15.09 -0.58
C TRP A 124 -21.83 14.95 -0.47
N MET A 125 -22.34 13.73 -0.69
CA MET A 125 -23.77 13.40 -0.60
C MET A 125 -24.31 13.37 0.83
N GLN A 126 -23.44 13.52 1.83
CA GLN A 126 -23.80 13.44 3.24
C GLN A 126 -24.43 14.73 3.80
N GLY A 127 -24.90 15.62 2.92
CA GLY A 127 -25.55 16.87 3.28
C GLY A 127 -26.64 16.67 4.35
N PRO A 128 -26.53 17.32 5.53
CA PRO A 128 -27.46 17.13 6.62
C PRO A 128 -28.92 17.37 6.21
N SER A 129 -29.76 16.35 6.38
CA SER A 129 -31.23 16.48 6.32
C SER A 129 -31.72 17.58 7.29
N GLU A 130 -31.04 17.72 8.43
CA GLU A 130 -31.32 18.75 9.44
C GLU A 130 -30.90 20.17 9.02
N LEU A 131 -30.06 20.36 8.00
CA LEU A 131 -29.81 21.69 7.43
C LEU A 131 -30.95 22.15 6.52
N ARG A 132 -31.85 21.25 6.11
CA ARG A 132 -33.05 21.58 5.32
C ARG A 132 -34.23 22.04 6.17
N SER A 133 -34.30 21.64 7.45
CA SER A 133 -35.43 21.95 8.34
C SER A 133 -35.33 23.33 9.00
N SER A 134 -34.12 23.89 9.11
CA SER A 134 -33.87 25.19 9.73
C SER A 134 -32.96 25.93 8.78
N ASP A 135 -33.49 26.84 7.97
CA ASP A 135 -32.67 27.59 6.99
C ASP A 135 -31.66 28.44 7.77
N PRO A 136 -30.37 28.04 7.79
CA PRO A 136 -29.37 28.65 8.65
C PRO A 136 -29.05 30.03 8.07
N ARG A 137 -29.28 31.07 8.89
CA ARG A 137 -29.26 32.47 8.43
C ARG A 137 -27.87 32.91 7.96
N THR A 138 -26.81 32.25 8.43
CA THR A 138 -25.42 32.58 8.10
C THR A 138 -24.61 31.36 7.64
N ARG A 139 -23.56 31.62 6.84
CA ARG A 139 -22.58 30.58 6.44
C ARG A 139 -21.90 29.94 7.66
N ILE A 140 -21.65 30.72 8.71
CA ILE A 140 -20.97 30.25 9.93
C ILE A 140 -21.86 29.26 10.69
N GLU A 141 -23.17 29.54 10.79
CA GLU A 141 -24.13 28.64 11.43
C GLU A 141 -24.23 27.29 10.71
N ARG A 142 -24.18 27.30 9.35
CA ARG A 142 -24.08 26.06 8.55
C ARG A 142 -22.87 25.23 8.90
N ILE A 143 -21.69 25.87 8.91
CA ILE A 143 -20.42 25.20 9.17
C ILE A 143 -20.42 24.63 10.61
N ASN A 144 -20.90 25.41 11.58
CA ASN A 144 -20.97 24.98 12.99
C ASN A 144 -21.91 23.79 13.18
N LYS A 145 -23.11 23.81 12.56
CA LYS A 145 -24.06 22.69 12.63
C LYS A 145 -23.49 21.43 11.98
N TYR A 146 -22.85 21.58 10.81
CA TYR A 146 -22.18 20.47 10.13
C TYR A 146 -21.04 19.90 10.99
N TYR A 147 -20.19 20.76 11.57
CA TYR A 147 -19.12 20.34 12.47
C TYR A 147 -19.62 19.59 13.71
N LEU A 148 -20.70 20.08 14.35
CA LEU A 148 -21.29 19.42 15.51
C LEU A 148 -21.86 18.04 15.18
N LEU A 149 -22.52 17.90 14.02
CA LEU A 149 -22.99 16.61 13.52
C LEU A 149 -21.81 15.66 13.31
N LEU A 150 -20.77 16.12 12.59
CA LEU A 150 -19.60 15.32 12.30
C LEU A 150 -18.86 14.87 13.57
N ARG A 151 -18.72 15.77 14.55
CA ARG A 151 -18.13 15.50 15.87
C ARG A 151 -18.91 14.43 16.64
N ARG A 152 -20.22 14.35 16.44
CA ARG A 152 -21.08 13.33 17.08
C ARG A 152 -21.01 11.98 16.35
N THR A 153 -21.00 11.98 15.02
CA THR A 153 -21.16 10.75 14.22
C THR A 153 -19.85 10.04 13.85
N ILE A 154 -18.74 10.79 13.67
CA ILE A 154 -17.42 10.19 13.38
C ILE A 154 -17.00 9.21 14.49
N PRO A 155 -17.02 9.56 15.79
CA PRO A 155 -16.56 8.66 16.84
C PRO A 155 -17.34 7.35 16.88
N ASN A 156 -18.65 7.40 16.62
CA ASN A 156 -19.49 6.19 16.58
C ASN A 156 -19.13 5.29 15.39
N SER A 157 -18.89 5.88 14.21
CA SER A 157 -18.44 5.16 13.02
C SER A 157 -17.07 4.52 13.26
N MET A 158 -16.14 5.26 13.88
CA MET A 158 -14.83 4.74 14.28
C MET A 158 -14.93 3.63 15.33
N GLY A 159 -15.84 3.76 16.30
CA GLY A 159 -16.11 2.73 17.29
C GLY A 159 -16.64 1.43 16.67
N ILE A 160 -17.45 1.50 15.61
CA ILE A 160 -17.87 0.31 14.85
C ILE A 160 -16.66 -0.33 14.16
N ILE A 161 -15.88 0.45 13.39
CA ILE A 161 -14.71 -0.06 12.69
C ILE A 161 -13.74 -0.72 13.68
N LEU A 162 -13.43 -0.06 14.80
CA LEU A 162 -12.53 -0.56 15.84
C LEU A 162 -13.02 -1.90 16.42
N ARG A 163 -14.31 -2.00 16.79
CA ARG A 163 -14.88 -3.24 17.35
C ARG A 163 -14.76 -4.41 16.39
N VAL A 164 -15.05 -4.19 15.11
CA VAL A 164 -14.93 -5.23 14.09
C VAL A 164 -13.47 -5.64 13.88
N HIS A 165 -12.51 -4.70 13.93
CA HIS A 165 -11.09 -5.03 13.83
C HIS A 165 -10.55 -5.76 15.08
N LEU A 166 -11.07 -5.47 16.28
CA LEU A 166 -10.75 -6.24 17.48
C LEU A 166 -11.19 -7.71 17.34
N LEU A 167 -12.33 -7.97 16.70
CA LEU A 167 -12.74 -9.34 16.36
C LEU A 167 -11.77 -9.97 15.35
N GLY A 168 -11.30 -9.21 14.36
CA GLY A 168 -10.22 -9.61 13.45
C GLY A 168 -8.92 -9.98 14.17
N LEU A 169 -8.58 -9.27 15.24
CA LEU A 169 -7.41 -9.58 16.07
C LEU A 169 -7.60 -10.87 16.87
N VAL A 170 -8.79 -11.09 17.43
CA VAL A 170 -9.14 -12.36 18.10
C VAL A 170 -9.05 -13.53 17.13
N LEU A 171 -9.53 -13.36 15.89
CA LEU A 171 -9.39 -14.36 14.82
C LEU A 171 -7.93 -14.72 14.55
N LEU A 172 -7.07 -13.70 14.44
CA LEU A 172 -5.64 -13.90 14.20
C LEU A 172 -4.97 -14.66 15.35
N ALA A 173 -5.37 -14.38 16.59
CA ALA A 173 -4.78 -14.99 17.78
C ALA A 173 -5.30 -16.42 18.05
N LEU A 174 -6.51 -16.78 17.60
CA LEU A 174 -7.15 -18.03 18.02
C LEU A 174 -6.31 -19.29 17.71
N PRO A 175 -5.74 -19.48 16.51
CA PRO A 175 -4.94 -20.68 16.23
C PRO A 175 -3.63 -20.76 17.01
N MET A 176 -3.15 -19.62 17.56
CA MET A 176 -1.94 -19.57 18.38
C MET A 176 -2.18 -20.13 19.79
N VAL A 177 -3.43 -20.08 20.25
CA VAL A 177 -3.82 -20.50 21.59
C VAL A 177 -4.40 -21.92 21.60
N LEU A 178 -5.00 -22.35 20.48
CA LEU A 178 -5.65 -23.65 20.39
C LEU A 178 -4.64 -24.82 20.32
N PRO A 179 -4.91 -25.93 21.03
CA PRO A 179 -4.09 -27.14 20.91
C PRO A 179 -4.06 -27.66 19.48
N HIS A 180 -2.91 -28.17 19.03
CA HIS A 180 -2.74 -28.71 17.67
C HIS A 180 -3.78 -29.79 17.33
N ALA A 181 -4.15 -30.64 18.30
CA ALA A 181 -5.18 -31.66 18.13
C ALA A 181 -6.56 -31.10 17.68
N VAL A 182 -6.91 -29.89 18.14
CA VAL A 182 -8.15 -29.18 17.78
C VAL A 182 -8.05 -28.61 16.37
N LEU A 183 -6.88 -28.10 15.99
CA LEU A 183 -6.61 -27.61 14.64
C LEU A 183 -6.55 -28.75 13.61
N THR A 184 -6.21 -29.98 14.04
CA THR A 184 -6.00 -31.11 13.14
C THR A 184 -7.21 -31.98 12.86
N ASN A 185 -8.22 -32.02 13.74
CA ASN A 185 -9.21 -33.10 13.69
C ASN A 185 -10.40 -32.89 12.75
N THR A 186 -10.59 -31.71 12.14
CA THR A 186 -11.83 -31.48 11.37
C THR A 186 -11.71 -30.33 10.37
N THR A 187 -12.00 -30.59 9.09
CA THR A 187 -12.36 -29.56 8.09
C THR A 187 -13.53 -28.66 8.55
N THR A 188 -14.33 -29.17 9.48
CA THR A 188 -15.38 -28.48 10.22
C THR A 188 -14.88 -27.28 11.03
N THR A 189 -13.63 -27.21 11.53
CA THR A 189 -13.19 -26.06 12.34
C THR A 189 -13.00 -24.78 11.54
N ALA A 190 -12.56 -24.83 10.28
CA ALA A 190 -12.43 -23.64 9.44
C ALA A 190 -13.81 -23.08 9.02
N TYR A 191 -14.77 -23.96 8.74
CA TYR A 191 -16.17 -23.59 8.47
C TYR A 191 -16.90 -23.13 9.73
N LEU A 192 -16.71 -23.82 10.86
CA LEU A 192 -17.28 -23.42 12.15
C LEU A 192 -16.64 -22.13 12.65
N PHE A 193 -15.36 -21.87 12.38
CA PHE A 193 -14.71 -20.61 12.74
C PHE A 193 -15.20 -19.44 11.89
N THR A 194 -15.35 -19.63 10.58
CA THR A 194 -15.89 -18.60 9.68
C THR A 194 -17.39 -18.37 9.88
N ILE A 195 -18.18 -19.43 10.11
CA ILE A 195 -19.62 -19.34 10.43
C ILE A 195 -19.83 -18.84 11.85
N ALA A 196 -19.14 -19.36 12.87
CA ALA A 196 -19.32 -18.89 14.25
C ALA A 196 -18.87 -17.44 14.37
N LEU A 197 -17.82 -17.00 13.69
CA LEU A 197 -17.39 -15.61 13.81
C LEU A 197 -18.23 -14.64 12.98
N ALA A 198 -18.69 -15.04 11.79
CA ALA A 198 -19.69 -14.28 11.04
C ALA A 198 -21.03 -14.20 11.80
N SER A 199 -21.46 -15.30 12.44
CA SER A 199 -22.69 -15.37 13.21
C SER A 199 -22.61 -14.60 14.52
N ILE A 200 -21.50 -14.72 15.27
CA ILE A 200 -21.28 -14.00 16.53
C ILE A 200 -21.08 -12.50 16.27
N SER A 201 -20.33 -12.11 15.24
CA SER A 201 -20.16 -10.70 14.88
C SER A 201 -21.46 -10.07 14.37
N MET A 202 -22.27 -10.80 13.60
CA MET A 202 -23.57 -10.32 13.13
C MET A 202 -24.60 -10.26 14.28
N VAL A 203 -24.64 -11.28 15.16
CA VAL A 203 -25.55 -11.33 16.32
C VAL A 203 -25.20 -10.28 17.37
N LEU A 204 -23.93 -10.07 17.69
CA LEU A 204 -23.51 -9.02 18.63
C LEU A 204 -23.81 -7.63 18.08
N HIS A 205 -23.56 -7.40 16.79
CA HIS A 205 -23.79 -6.09 16.19
C HIS A 205 -25.27 -5.80 15.97
N ILE A 206 -26.08 -6.80 15.56
CA ILE A 206 -27.54 -6.69 15.51
C ILE A 206 -28.07 -6.46 16.93
N ALA A 207 -27.64 -7.23 17.93
CA ALA A 207 -28.10 -7.03 19.31
C ALA A 207 -27.79 -5.60 19.81
N ASP A 208 -26.58 -5.10 19.59
CA ASP A 208 -26.17 -3.78 20.07
C ASP A 208 -26.85 -2.62 19.30
N THR A 209 -27.15 -2.80 18.01
CA THR A 209 -27.81 -1.77 17.16
C THR A 209 -29.33 -1.81 17.18
N TYR A 210 -29.95 -2.97 17.40
CA TYR A 210 -31.42 -3.11 17.47
C TYR A 210 -31.97 -2.82 18.86
N TRP A 211 -31.22 -3.11 19.94
CA TRP A 211 -31.67 -2.89 21.32
C TRP A 211 -31.37 -1.48 21.84
N ALA A 212 -30.47 -0.72 21.20
CA ALA A 212 -30.27 0.69 21.47
C ALA A 212 -31.05 1.56 20.46
N GLU A 213 -32.32 1.83 20.74
CA GLU A 213 -33.16 2.79 19.98
C GLU A 213 -32.45 4.16 19.80
N ALA A 214 -31.56 4.52 20.74
CA ALA A 214 -30.72 5.71 20.69
C ALA A 214 -29.57 5.67 19.66
N ALA A 215 -29.08 4.48 19.26
CA ALA A 215 -27.97 4.34 18.30
C ALA A 215 -28.42 4.50 16.84
N ARG A 216 -29.69 4.18 16.53
CA ARG A 216 -30.29 4.35 15.18
C ARG A 216 -30.22 5.79 14.67
N GLN A 217 -30.20 6.79 15.56
CA GLN A 217 -30.13 8.21 15.18
C GLN A 217 -28.71 8.75 14.99
N MET A 218 -27.65 7.94 15.20
CA MET A 218 -26.29 8.48 15.37
C MET A 218 -25.24 8.03 14.36
N VAL A 219 -25.56 7.13 13.43
CA VAL A 219 -24.59 6.64 12.43
C VAL A 219 -25.21 6.62 11.04
N GLU A 220 -24.70 7.48 10.17
CA GLU A 220 -25.05 7.52 8.75
C GLU A 220 -24.21 6.49 7.97
N TRP A 221 -24.86 5.57 7.25
CA TRP A 221 -24.18 4.50 6.50
C TRP A 221 -23.19 5.04 5.46
N ARG A 222 -23.47 6.21 4.87
CA ARG A 222 -22.60 6.90 3.92
C ARG A 222 -21.27 7.31 4.56
N GLN A 223 -21.30 7.74 5.83
CA GLN A 223 -20.10 8.09 6.59
C GLN A 223 -19.24 6.88 6.81
N LEU A 224 -19.89 5.83 7.33
CA LEU A 224 -19.23 4.61 7.72
C LEU A 224 -18.55 4.04 6.48
N LYS A 225 -19.29 3.93 5.37
CA LYS A 225 -18.76 3.47 4.10
C LYS A 225 -17.60 4.32 3.58
N ALA A 226 -17.70 5.65 3.60
CA ALA A 226 -16.62 6.53 3.13
C ALA A 226 -15.33 6.37 3.95
N LEU A 227 -15.45 6.24 5.28
CA LEU A 227 -14.31 6.00 6.16
C LEU A 227 -13.69 4.62 5.93
N ILE A 228 -14.53 3.62 5.61
CA ILE A 228 -14.06 2.27 5.26
C ILE A 228 -13.27 2.30 3.95
N GLU A 229 -13.83 2.94 2.91
CA GLU A 229 -13.17 3.07 1.61
C GLU A 229 -11.82 3.78 1.71
N LEU A 230 -11.70 4.80 2.56
CA LEU A 230 -10.44 5.51 2.77
C LEU A 230 -9.36 4.60 3.37
N TYR A 231 -9.65 3.82 4.43
CA TYR A 231 -8.63 2.95 5.01
C TYR A 231 -8.28 1.78 4.09
N VAL A 232 -9.28 1.23 3.37
CA VAL A 232 -9.04 0.14 2.39
C VAL A 232 -8.20 0.67 1.24
N ALA A 233 -8.44 1.90 0.76
CA ALA A 233 -7.63 2.55 -0.27
C ALA A 233 -6.16 2.67 0.15
N VAL A 234 -5.89 3.12 1.38
CA VAL A 234 -4.52 3.17 1.93
C VAL A 234 -3.91 1.78 2.02
N THR A 235 -4.66 0.80 2.50
CA THR A 235 -4.19 -0.59 2.63
C THR A 235 -3.81 -1.17 1.26
N ILE A 236 -4.66 -0.97 0.24
CA ILE A 236 -4.41 -1.45 -1.12
C ILE A 236 -3.27 -0.69 -1.78
N ALA A 237 -3.13 0.61 -1.54
CA ALA A 237 -2.00 1.39 -2.01
C ALA A 237 -0.68 0.85 -1.46
N CYS A 238 -0.56 0.66 -0.14
CA CYS A 238 0.62 0.06 0.49
C CYS A 238 0.87 -1.36 -0.03
N LEU A 239 -0.18 -2.18 -0.12
CA LEU A 239 -0.07 -3.55 -0.58
C LEU A 239 0.34 -3.63 -2.06
N SER A 240 -0.08 -2.69 -2.91
CA SER A 240 0.29 -2.66 -4.33
C SER A 240 1.77 -2.46 -4.56
N VAL A 241 2.44 -1.73 -3.66
CA VAL A 241 3.89 -1.51 -3.70
C VAL A 241 4.64 -2.73 -3.15
N MET A 242 4.12 -3.37 -2.09
CA MET A 242 4.76 -4.54 -1.46
C MET A 242 4.55 -5.83 -2.27
N ASN A 243 3.33 -6.08 -2.72
CA ASN A 243 2.92 -7.27 -3.45
C ASN A 243 1.67 -6.96 -4.30
N PHE A 244 1.90 -6.57 -5.56
CA PHE A 244 0.84 -6.19 -6.48
C PHE A 244 -0.21 -7.28 -6.70
N SER A 245 0.18 -8.56 -6.82
CA SER A 245 -0.77 -9.66 -7.02
C SER A 245 -1.70 -9.81 -5.82
N LEU A 246 -1.16 -9.71 -4.61
CA LEU A 246 -1.93 -9.75 -3.37
C LEU A 246 -2.85 -8.53 -3.26
N ALA A 247 -2.41 -7.34 -3.71
CA ALA A 247 -3.24 -6.15 -3.76
C ALA A 247 -4.43 -6.31 -4.70
N VAL A 248 -4.23 -6.88 -5.90
CA VAL A 248 -5.31 -7.18 -6.84
C VAL A 248 -6.29 -8.18 -6.26
N ALA A 249 -5.80 -9.26 -5.63
CA ALA A 249 -6.65 -10.25 -4.98
C ALA A 249 -7.47 -9.63 -3.83
N MET A 250 -6.84 -8.82 -2.98
CA MET A 250 -7.52 -8.12 -1.88
C MET A 250 -8.52 -7.08 -2.40
N PHE A 251 -8.21 -6.34 -3.46
CA PHE A 251 -9.17 -5.44 -4.10
C PHE A 251 -10.36 -6.22 -4.65
N ALA A 252 -10.13 -7.31 -5.36
CA ALA A 252 -11.22 -8.10 -5.95
C ALA A 252 -12.18 -8.67 -4.89
N VAL A 253 -11.65 -9.10 -3.75
CA VAL A 253 -12.43 -9.84 -2.73
C VAL A 253 -12.94 -8.93 -1.59
N ALA A 254 -12.29 -7.80 -1.32
CA ALA A 254 -12.72 -6.85 -0.28
C ALA A 254 -13.12 -5.48 -0.87
N GLY A 255 -12.27 -4.90 -1.72
CA GLY A 255 -12.47 -3.56 -2.27
C GLY A 255 -13.65 -3.45 -3.23
N LEU A 256 -13.80 -4.38 -4.16
CA LEU A 256 -14.87 -4.39 -5.16
C LEU A 256 -16.25 -4.62 -4.51
N PRO A 257 -16.45 -5.61 -3.61
CA PRO A 257 -17.70 -5.71 -2.86
C PRO A 257 -18.01 -4.45 -2.07
N LEU A 258 -17.01 -3.84 -1.41
CA LEU A 258 -17.20 -2.58 -0.69
C LEU A 258 -17.70 -1.46 -1.62
N VAL A 259 -17.10 -1.28 -2.79
CA VAL A 259 -17.54 -0.30 -3.79
C VAL A 259 -19.00 -0.53 -4.19
N LEU A 260 -19.37 -1.79 -4.41
CA LEU A 260 -20.71 -2.17 -4.90
C LEU A 260 -21.78 -2.18 -3.81
N THR A 261 -21.42 -2.39 -2.54
CA THR A 261 -22.38 -2.45 -1.44
C THR A 261 -23.12 -1.14 -1.25
N ARG A 262 -24.43 -1.21 -1.00
CA ARG A 262 -25.27 -0.06 -0.69
C ARG A 262 -26.22 -0.44 0.44
N ALA A 263 -26.62 0.54 1.24
CA ALA A 263 -27.73 0.33 2.17
C ALA A 263 -29.00 0.03 1.38
N CYS A 264 -29.76 -0.97 1.82
CA CYS A 264 -31.03 -1.34 1.21
C CYS A 264 -32.17 -0.54 1.83
N GLU A 265 -33.15 -0.16 1.00
CA GLU A 265 -34.33 0.60 1.45
C GLU A 265 -35.05 -0.09 2.60
N ALA A 266 -35.60 0.73 3.51
CA ALA A 266 -36.35 0.31 4.69
C ALA A 266 -37.63 -0.46 4.28
N GLY A 267 -37.52 -1.78 4.15
CA GLY A 267 -38.65 -2.68 3.90
C GLY A 267 -38.33 -3.94 3.11
N SER A 268 -37.27 -3.93 2.29
CA SER A 268 -36.97 -5.09 1.42
C SER A 268 -36.08 -6.13 2.11
N ARG A 269 -36.70 -7.00 2.92
CA ARG A 269 -36.01 -8.15 3.55
C ARG A 269 -35.32 -9.05 2.51
N ALA A 270 -35.93 -9.18 1.32
CA ALA A 270 -35.38 -9.97 0.22
C ALA A 270 -34.07 -9.36 -0.33
N GLN A 271 -34.00 -8.04 -0.52
CA GLN A 271 -32.77 -7.38 -0.97
C GLN A 271 -31.65 -7.48 0.08
N LYS A 272 -31.99 -7.31 1.37
CA LYS A 272 -31.01 -7.48 2.46
C LYS A 272 -30.45 -8.91 2.51
N ALA A 273 -31.33 -9.91 2.40
CA ALA A 273 -30.92 -11.32 2.34
C ALA A 273 -30.07 -11.62 1.10
N ALA A 274 -30.49 -11.15 -0.08
CA ALA A 274 -29.73 -11.32 -1.32
C ALA A 274 -28.35 -10.66 -1.25
N GLY A 275 -28.24 -9.46 -0.68
CA GLY A 275 -26.97 -8.75 -0.47
C GLY A 275 -26.02 -9.52 0.44
N ILE A 276 -26.51 -10.06 1.57
CA ILE A 276 -25.70 -10.90 2.47
C ILE A 276 -25.25 -12.18 1.77
N ILE A 277 -26.15 -12.86 1.07
CA ILE A 277 -25.83 -14.09 0.32
C ILE A 277 -24.76 -13.80 -0.73
N LEU A 278 -24.87 -12.70 -1.47
CA LEU A 278 -23.89 -12.31 -2.49
C LEU A 278 -22.52 -11.99 -1.86
N LEU A 279 -22.48 -11.32 -0.71
CA LEU A 279 -21.24 -11.09 0.04
C LEU A 279 -20.59 -12.38 0.57
N LEU A 280 -21.40 -13.34 1.01
CA LEU A 280 -20.92 -14.66 1.42
C LEU A 280 -20.38 -15.46 0.23
N LEU A 281 -21.06 -15.41 -0.92
CA LEU A 281 -20.62 -16.04 -2.16
C LEU A 281 -19.32 -15.42 -2.70
N ALA A 282 -19.17 -14.10 -2.59
CA ALA A 282 -17.96 -13.38 -2.99
C ALA A 282 -16.77 -13.63 -2.03
N SER A 283 -16.97 -14.33 -0.91
CA SER A 283 -15.88 -14.57 0.05
C SER A 283 -14.75 -15.41 -0.53
N PRO A 284 -13.48 -15.21 -0.11
CA PRO A 284 -12.35 -16.01 -0.55
C PRO A 284 -12.56 -17.48 -0.18
N VAL A 285 -13.20 -17.76 0.95
CA VAL A 285 -13.52 -19.12 1.37
C VAL A 285 -14.52 -19.77 0.41
N CYS A 286 -15.61 -19.08 0.06
CA CYS A 286 -16.60 -19.62 -0.86
C CYS A 286 -16.01 -19.80 -2.27
N THR A 287 -15.33 -18.79 -2.79
CA THR A 287 -14.71 -18.82 -4.12
C THR A 287 -13.61 -19.88 -4.25
N MET A 288 -12.74 -20.05 -3.24
CA MET A 288 -11.72 -21.09 -3.27
C MET A 288 -12.30 -22.49 -3.11
N THR A 289 -13.36 -22.65 -2.31
CA THR A 289 -14.02 -23.95 -2.13
C THR A 289 -14.82 -24.35 -3.36
N LEU A 290 -15.53 -23.42 -3.99
CA LEU A 290 -16.15 -23.59 -5.30
C LEU A 290 -15.12 -23.91 -6.38
N GLY A 291 -14.04 -23.12 -6.48
CA GLY A 291 -12.97 -23.33 -7.46
C GLY A 291 -12.31 -24.69 -7.32
N ARG A 292 -12.05 -25.14 -6.08
CA ARG A 292 -11.57 -26.50 -5.80
C ARG A 292 -12.56 -27.56 -6.29
N ASN A 293 -13.83 -27.43 -5.93
CA ASN A 293 -14.86 -28.41 -6.30
C ASN A 293 -15.05 -28.49 -7.82
N VAL A 294 -14.86 -27.38 -8.54
CA VAL A 294 -14.85 -27.36 -10.01
C VAL A 294 -13.59 -28.04 -10.57
N ALA A 295 -12.42 -27.77 -10.00
CA ALA A 295 -11.15 -28.28 -10.51
C ALA A 295 -10.92 -29.78 -10.19
N LEU A 296 -11.36 -30.23 -9.02
CA LEU A 296 -11.09 -31.58 -8.49
C LEU A 296 -12.34 -32.46 -8.38
N GLY A 297 -13.53 -31.94 -8.65
CA GLY A 297 -14.80 -32.66 -8.48
C GLY A 297 -15.37 -32.64 -7.05
N LEU A 298 -16.55 -33.22 -6.86
CA LEU A 298 -17.27 -33.28 -5.57
C LEU A 298 -16.71 -34.36 -4.61
N HIS A 299 -15.38 -34.46 -4.51
CA HIS A 299 -14.77 -35.35 -3.53
C HIS A 299 -14.89 -34.76 -2.12
N PRO A 300 -15.04 -35.62 -1.08
CA PRO A 300 -15.04 -35.18 0.31
C PRO A 300 -13.88 -34.21 0.59
N LEU A 301 -14.15 -33.23 1.46
CA LEU A 301 -13.13 -32.31 1.91
C LEU A 301 -12.11 -33.09 2.76
N ASP A 302 -11.07 -33.62 2.13
CA ASP A 302 -9.91 -34.13 2.86
C ASP A 302 -9.21 -32.97 3.57
N PHE A 303 -8.85 -33.21 4.83
CA PHE A 303 -8.23 -32.27 5.77
C PHE A 303 -6.94 -31.59 5.25
N THR A 304 -6.30 -32.15 4.24
CA THR A 304 -5.11 -31.60 3.56
C THR A 304 -5.43 -30.55 2.51
N SER A 305 -6.69 -30.39 2.12
CA SER A 305 -7.11 -29.56 0.97
C SER A 305 -7.83 -28.25 1.32
N SER A 306 -7.85 -27.87 2.61
CA SER A 306 -8.47 -26.61 3.04
C SER A 306 -7.52 -25.42 2.80
N PRO A 307 -7.94 -24.37 2.07
CA PRO A 307 -7.10 -23.20 1.80
C PRO A 307 -6.73 -22.43 3.07
N PHE A 308 -7.57 -22.47 4.11
CA PHE A 308 -7.27 -21.82 5.39
C PHE A 308 -6.10 -22.47 6.11
N ARG A 309 -6.00 -23.82 6.08
CA ARG A 309 -4.85 -24.52 6.67
C ARG A 309 -3.57 -24.21 5.92
N MET A 310 -3.64 -24.08 4.60
CA MET A 310 -2.50 -23.66 3.78
C MET A 310 -2.02 -22.26 4.21
N PHE A 311 -2.93 -21.28 4.32
CA PHE A 311 -2.55 -19.93 4.75
C PHE A 311 -2.00 -19.88 6.17
N LEU A 312 -2.60 -20.63 7.10
CA LEU A 312 -2.13 -20.70 8.48
C LEU A 312 -0.76 -21.40 8.56
N ALA A 313 -0.57 -22.51 7.84
CA ALA A 313 0.71 -23.20 7.76
C ALA A 313 1.78 -22.29 7.14
N ASP A 314 1.47 -21.59 6.05
CA ASP A 314 2.38 -20.64 5.41
C ASP A 314 2.73 -19.46 6.32
N PHE A 315 1.78 -19.01 7.15
CA PHE A 315 2.05 -17.99 8.16
C PHE A 315 3.01 -18.50 9.23
N HIS A 316 2.80 -19.71 9.74
CA HIS A 316 3.69 -20.30 10.75
C HIS A 316 5.10 -20.62 10.22
N HIS A 317 5.22 -21.11 8.99
CA HIS A 317 6.50 -21.56 8.44
C HIS A 317 7.26 -20.44 7.72
N PHE A 318 6.55 -19.53 7.05
CA PHE A 318 7.13 -18.54 6.15
C PHE A 318 6.73 -17.09 6.50
N SER A 319 5.99 -16.86 7.59
CA SER A 319 5.48 -15.54 7.96
C SER A 319 4.67 -14.88 6.82
N SER A 320 3.94 -15.68 6.04
CA SER A 320 3.13 -15.21 4.92
C SER A 320 2.06 -14.20 5.36
N LEU A 321 1.96 -13.07 4.64
CA LEU A 321 1.01 -11.98 4.95
C LEU A 321 -0.45 -12.34 4.68
N VAL A 322 -0.73 -13.42 3.95
CA VAL A 322 -2.09 -13.77 3.51
C VAL A 322 -3.03 -14.01 4.69
N TYR A 323 -2.60 -14.81 5.67
CA TYR A 323 -3.43 -15.14 6.83
C TYR A 323 -3.75 -13.91 7.71
N PRO A 324 -2.75 -13.07 8.09
CA PRO A 324 -3.02 -11.80 8.76
C PRO A 324 -3.95 -10.86 7.98
N LEU A 325 -3.76 -10.71 6.66
CA LEU A 325 -4.62 -9.84 5.84
C LEU A 325 -6.06 -10.37 5.76
N VAL A 326 -6.25 -11.68 5.71
CA VAL A 326 -7.58 -12.29 5.75
C VAL A 326 -8.28 -11.95 7.08
N CYS A 327 -7.58 -12.10 8.21
CA CYS A 327 -8.15 -11.89 9.55
C CYS A 327 -8.34 -10.41 9.90
N LEU A 328 -7.38 -9.54 9.56
CA LEU A 328 -7.35 -8.15 10.01
C LEU A 328 -7.96 -7.17 9.00
N ILE A 329 -8.01 -7.51 7.71
CA ILE A 329 -8.52 -6.62 6.66
C ILE A 329 -9.76 -7.19 6.00
N TYR A 330 -9.65 -8.34 5.32
CA TYR A 330 -10.77 -8.89 4.55
C TYR A 330 -11.99 -9.15 5.44
N TRP A 331 -11.80 -9.85 6.56
CA TRP A 331 -12.94 -10.22 7.41
C TRP A 331 -13.64 -8.99 8.00
N PRO A 332 -12.90 -8.02 8.59
CA PRO A 332 -13.52 -6.80 9.07
C PRO A 332 -14.23 -6.00 7.99
N VAL A 333 -13.63 -5.85 6.79
CA VAL A 333 -14.27 -5.18 5.66
C VAL A 333 -15.58 -5.87 5.28
N ASN A 334 -15.57 -7.19 5.15
CA ASN A 334 -16.76 -7.95 4.73
C ASN A 334 -17.89 -7.85 5.77
N LEU A 335 -17.57 -7.91 7.06
CA LEU A 335 -18.55 -7.69 8.14
C LEU A 335 -19.13 -6.27 8.09
N LEU A 336 -18.30 -5.26 7.84
CA LEU A 336 -18.74 -3.88 7.68
C LEU A 336 -19.65 -3.69 6.45
N CYS A 337 -19.37 -4.40 5.34
CA CYS A 337 -20.27 -4.45 4.19
C CYS A 337 -21.64 -5.03 4.56
N MET A 338 -21.69 -6.12 5.32
CA MET A 338 -22.94 -6.71 5.80
C MET A 338 -23.70 -5.75 6.72
N ILE A 339 -22.99 -5.04 7.62
CA ILE A 339 -23.58 -4.02 8.48
C ILE A 339 -24.21 -2.89 7.64
N ILE A 340 -23.52 -2.40 6.61
CA ILE A 340 -24.04 -1.37 5.70
C ILE A 340 -25.31 -1.85 4.98
N VAL A 341 -25.34 -3.10 4.49
CA VAL A 341 -26.53 -3.69 3.84
C VAL A 341 -27.73 -3.75 4.80
N LEU A 342 -27.47 -4.01 6.09
CA LEU A 342 -28.50 -4.11 7.11
C LEU A 342 -29.01 -2.75 7.62
N MET A 343 -28.20 -1.69 7.51
CA MET A 343 -28.59 -0.33 7.89
C MET A 343 -29.82 0.16 7.11
N PRO A 344 -30.64 1.05 7.70
CA PRO A 344 -31.83 1.62 7.07
C PRO A 344 -31.52 2.67 5.99
#